data_AF-A0A7Y6ZDX6-F1
#
_entry.id   AF-A0A7Y6ZDX6-F1
#
_cell.length_a   1.000
_cell.length_b   1.000
_cell.length_c   1.000
_cell.angle_alpha   90.00
_cell.angle_beta   90.00
_cell.angle_gamma   90.00
#
_symmetry.space_group_name_H-M   'P 1'
#
loop_
_entity.id
_entity.type
_entity.pdbx_description
1 polymer ?
#
loop_
_entity_poly.entity_id
_entity_poly.type
_entity_poly.pdbx_seq_one_letter_code
_entity_poly.pdbx_strand_id
1 'polypeptide(L)'
;MGDDYAVALGSGETLFADFVAEEDHVTLTLDDGGTGEFVVVPLLDENGDEIGTSLSYVTDEDETILSFLGHDALPVGDISVEITDSESGETTLYALSELGDFGAIEPNDPDIPDEAGPDGSPEDDVLSVNDPDIPDEPGPEGNADDNVLDPEEEDTASTGALTGETAEYTLSDEGETFILPDDPMQGGTDASLTLDEYGLPTIETEGTLNIVTGGAGNDAIATGDDAAIVNAGAGDDMIFGGDGTAILSGGEGNDTIYAGNDTGSSYVLSGDAGADTLYGGDGDDSLLMDAEDTASGGAGADEFWLYYDANADVGHAEISDFAEGEDMLRVTLDPDDSFDGTLDVEVSQTDDGLSSQVLVNGDIVAVLYGSPDVTLDDVVVEVSPTALSG
;
A
#
# COMPACT_ATOMS: atom_id res chain seq x y z
N MET A 1 -27.62 25.23 -6.86
CA MET A 1 -27.09 26.11 -5.78
C MET A 1 -27.10 25.14 -4.65
N GLY A 2 -26.01 24.39 -4.52
CA GLY A 2 -25.94 23.43 -3.44
C GLY A 2 -25.75 24.14 -2.12
N ASP A 3 -25.80 23.33 -1.09
CA ASP A 3 -25.71 23.69 0.30
C ASP A 3 -24.25 23.53 0.78
N ASP A 4 -23.75 24.55 1.50
CA ASP A 4 -22.44 24.52 2.15
C ASP A 4 -22.62 24.12 3.62
N TYR A 5 -21.95 23.05 4.04
CA TYR A 5 -21.99 22.49 5.38
C TYR A 5 -20.66 22.73 6.09
N ALA A 6 -20.72 23.12 7.37
CA ALA A 6 -19.54 23.29 8.22
C ALA A 6 -19.65 22.37 9.43
N VAL A 7 -18.65 21.51 9.63
CA VAL A 7 -18.57 20.53 10.71
C VAL A 7 -17.28 20.77 11.48
N ALA A 8 -17.36 20.73 12.81
CA ALA A 8 -16.19 20.95 13.67
C ALA A 8 -15.79 19.63 14.34
N LEU A 9 -14.49 19.49 14.62
CA LEU A 9 -13.93 18.40 15.42
C LEU A 9 -14.69 18.25 16.77
N GLY A 10 -14.99 17.00 17.12
CA GLY A 10 -15.71 16.64 18.36
C GLY A 10 -17.22 16.91 18.31
N SER A 11 -17.79 17.18 17.13
CA SER A 11 -19.24 17.37 16.97
C SER A 11 -20.05 16.06 16.98
N GLY A 12 -19.37 14.91 16.94
CA GLY A 12 -19.98 13.58 16.86
C GLY A 12 -20.37 13.23 15.43
N GLU A 13 -21.49 12.51 15.26
CA GLU A 13 -21.98 12.09 13.96
C GLU A 13 -22.88 13.14 13.29
N THR A 14 -22.54 13.49 12.05
CA THR A 14 -23.34 14.34 11.15
C THR A 14 -23.82 13.53 9.97
N LEU A 15 -25.14 13.42 9.80
CA LEU A 15 -25.77 12.68 8.70
C LEU A 15 -26.19 13.63 7.57
N PHE A 16 -25.73 13.33 6.36
CA PHE A 16 -26.11 14.01 5.13
C PHE A 16 -27.02 13.12 4.29
N ALA A 17 -28.34 13.27 4.46
CA ALA A 17 -29.34 12.44 3.79
C ALA A 17 -29.74 12.93 2.38
N ASP A 18 -29.48 14.20 2.08
CA ASP A 18 -29.86 14.85 0.82
C ASP A 18 -28.62 15.44 0.09
N PHE A 19 -27.41 14.96 0.41
CA PHE A 19 -26.16 15.47 -0.18
C PHE A 19 -26.10 15.19 -1.68
N VAL A 20 -25.83 16.23 -2.47
CA VAL A 20 -25.68 16.15 -3.93
C VAL A 20 -24.23 16.44 -4.29
N ALA A 21 -23.51 15.39 -4.73
CA ALA A 21 -22.14 15.52 -5.23
C ALA A 21 -22.06 16.54 -6.39
N GLU A 22 -20.93 17.25 -6.49
CA GLU A 22 -20.64 18.38 -7.39
C GLU A 22 -21.53 19.63 -7.21
N GLU A 23 -22.54 19.60 -6.34
CA GLU A 23 -23.38 20.76 -6.02
C GLU A 23 -23.18 21.25 -4.58
N ASP A 24 -23.20 20.33 -3.60
CA ASP A 24 -23.06 20.59 -2.17
C ASP A 24 -21.61 20.48 -1.73
N HIS A 25 -21.23 21.16 -0.64
CA HIS A 25 -19.84 21.18 -0.14
C HIS A 25 -19.79 21.01 1.38
N VAL A 26 -18.82 20.24 1.89
CA VAL A 26 -18.58 20.07 3.34
C VAL A 26 -17.21 20.62 3.71
N THR A 27 -17.14 21.46 4.73
CA THR A 27 -15.88 21.88 5.37
C THR A 27 -15.78 21.29 6.77
N LEU A 28 -14.77 20.46 7.02
CA LEU A 28 -14.41 19.92 8.33
C LEU A 28 -13.30 20.76 8.97
N THR A 29 -13.56 21.38 10.11
CA THR A 29 -12.55 22.16 10.84
C THR A 29 -11.89 21.32 11.93
N LEU A 30 -10.57 21.21 11.85
CA LEU A 30 -9.68 20.48 12.76
C LEU A 30 -8.83 21.47 13.55
N ASP A 31 -9.13 21.60 14.85
CA ASP A 31 -8.44 22.53 15.76
C ASP A 31 -7.26 21.86 16.51
N ASP A 32 -7.00 20.58 16.24
CA ASP A 32 -5.96 19.75 16.85
C ASP A 32 -4.63 19.76 16.07
N GLY A 33 -4.59 20.45 14.92
CA GLY A 33 -3.45 20.45 14.03
C GLY A 33 -3.41 19.26 13.05
N GLY A 34 -4.51 18.52 12.89
CA GLY A 34 -4.59 17.42 11.92
C GLY A 34 -3.88 16.14 12.39
N THR A 35 -3.77 15.93 13.70
CA THR A 35 -3.03 14.80 14.30
C THR A 35 -3.81 13.49 14.37
N GLY A 36 -5.07 13.49 13.96
CA GLY A 36 -5.96 12.34 13.97
C GLY A 36 -5.95 11.56 12.66
N GLU A 37 -6.64 10.43 12.67
CA GLU A 37 -6.73 9.51 11.53
C GLU A 37 -8.09 9.63 10.84
N PHE A 38 -8.09 9.56 9.52
CA PHE A 38 -9.30 9.47 8.72
C PHE A 38 -9.60 8.01 8.39
N VAL A 39 -10.79 7.54 8.76
CA VAL A 39 -11.26 6.17 8.54
C VAL A 39 -12.51 6.20 7.68
N VAL A 40 -12.52 5.47 6.56
CA VAL A 40 -13.70 5.35 5.71
C VAL A 40 -14.38 4.00 5.96
N VAL A 41 -15.68 4.02 6.24
CA VAL A 41 -16.46 2.80 6.55
C VAL A 41 -17.77 2.81 5.77
N PRO A 42 -18.16 1.71 5.11
CA PRO A 42 -19.47 1.60 4.47
C PRO A 42 -20.59 1.62 5.51
N LEU A 43 -21.68 2.31 5.21
CA LEU A 43 -22.90 2.35 6.02
C LEU A 43 -23.77 1.17 5.61
N LEU A 44 -24.03 0.26 6.56
CA LEU A 44 -24.86 -0.93 6.34
C LEU A 44 -26.25 -0.77 6.97
N ASP A 45 -27.28 -1.34 6.32
CA ASP A 45 -28.63 -1.43 6.88
C ASP A 45 -28.79 -2.61 7.86
N GLU A 46 -30.00 -2.80 8.40
CA GLU A 46 -30.30 -3.89 9.34
C GLU A 46 -30.17 -5.31 8.74
N ASN A 47 -30.06 -5.41 7.42
CA ASN A 47 -29.89 -6.65 6.66
C ASN A 47 -28.44 -6.86 6.19
N GLY A 48 -27.56 -5.88 6.39
CA GLY A 48 -26.17 -5.90 5.93
C GLY A 48 -25.98 -5.37 4.50
N ASP A 49 -27.00 -4.75 3.91
CA ASP A 49 -26.90 -4.13 2.59
C ASP A 49 -26.29 -2.72 2.72
N GLU A 50 -25.36 -2.37 1.83
CA GLU A 50 -24.75 -1.04 1.81
C GLU A 50 -25.77 0.03 1.40
N ILE A 51 -25.84 1.11 2.19
CA ILE A 51 -26.78 2.22 2.04
C ILE A 51 -26.07 3.58 1.96
N GLY A 52 -24.73 3.59 2.00
CA GLY A 52 -23.93 4.79 1.90
C GLY A 52 -22.51 4.58 2.41
N THR A 53 -21.79 5.69 2.61
CA THR A 53 -20.41 5.69 3.13
C THR A 53 -20.27 6.67 4.28
N SER A 54 -19.29 6.46 5.15
CA SER A 54 -18.96 7.37 6.24
C SER A 54 -17.47 7.65 6.31
N LEU A 55 -17.13 8.90 6.63
CA LEU A 55 -15.78 9.35 6.94
C LEU A 55 -15.73 9.67 8.44
N SER A 56 -14.92 8.93 9.19
CA SER A 56 -14.60 9.24 10.59
C SER A 56 -13.25 9.91 10.67
N TYR A 57 -13.13 10.98 11.46
CA TYR A 57 -11.86 11.53 11.89
C TYR A 57 -11.71 11.26 13.39
N VAL A 58 -10.73 10.42 13.73
CA VAL A 58 -10.53 9.86 15.07
C VAL A 58 -9.26 10.43 15.68
N THR A 59 -9.38 10.89 16.92
CA THR A 59 -8.25 11.32 17.76
C THR A 59 -8.32 10.58 19.09
N ASP A 60 -7.27 10.70 19.91
CA ASP A 60 -7.24 10.15 21.27
C ASP A 60 -8.37 10.69 22.18
N GLU A 61 -8.90 11.88 21.88
CA GLU A 61 -9.88 12.57 22.73
C GLU A 61 -11.29 12.63 22.13
N ASP A 62 -11.40 12.73 20.80
CA ASP A 62 -12.64 12.99 20.08
C ASP A 62 -12.74 12.19 18.77
N GLU A 63 -13.98 11.86 18.39
CA GLU A 63 -14.33 11.23 17.11
C GLU A 63 -15.38 12.09 16.41
N THR A 64 -15.19 12.35 15.11
CA THR A 64 -16.13 13.10 14.27
C THR A 64 -16.49 12.28 13.04
N ILE A 65 -17.78 11.99 12.86
CA ILE A 65 -18.24 11.11 11.78
C ILE A 65 -19.10 11.92 10.81
N LEU A 66 -18.82 11.81 9.51
CA LEU A 66 -19.59 12.36 8.40
C LEU A 66 -20.23 11.20 7.64
N SER A 67 -21.54 11.02 7.76
CA SER A 67 -22.29 9.92 7.16
C SER A 67 -23.04 10.39 5.90
N PHE A 68 -22.71 9.86 4.73
CA PHE A 68 -23.31 10.21 3.43
C PHE A 68 -24.23 9.10 2.94
N LEU A 69 -25.55 9.33 3.02
CA LEU A 69 -26.53 8.32 2.65
C LEU A 69 -26.76 8.30 1.13
N GLY A 70 -26.78 7.10 0.53
CA GLY A 70 -27.05 6.91 -0.89
C GLY A 70 -25.86 7.20 -1.82
N HIS A 71 -24.65 7.29 -1.26
CA HIS A 71 -23.39 7.40 -1.99
C HIS A 71 -22.57 6.14 -1.77
N ASP A 72 -22.29 5.41 -2.85
CA ASP A 72 -21.52 4.16 -2.85
C ASP A 72 -20.00 4.42 -2.71
N ALA A 73 -19.56 5.67 -2.80
CA ALA A 73 -18.18 6.11 -2.62
C ALA A 73 -18.15 7.50 -1.96
N LEU A 74 -17.05 7.84 -1.30
CA LEU A 74 -16.91 9.11 -0.60
C LEU A 74 -16.75 10.27 -1.61
N PRO A 75 -17.52 11.37 -1.51
CA PRO A 75 -17.42 12.49 -2.44
C PRO A 75 -16.22 13.40 -2.10
N VAL A 76 -15.00 12.87 -2.23
CA VAL A 76 -13.75 13.52 -1.79
C VAL A 76 -13.54 14.91 -2.40
N GLY A 77 -14.00 15.14 -3.64
CA GLY A 77 -13.89 16.43 -4.33
C GLY A 77 -14.80 17.53 -3.76
N ASP A 78 -15.81 17.16 -2.97
CA ASP A 78 -16.77 18.08 -2.36
C ASP A 78 -16.54 18.27 -0.86
N ILE A 79 -15.47 17.69 -0.32
CA ILE A 79 -15.09 17.80 1.09
C ILE A 79 -13.77 18.58 1.19
N SER A 80 -13.72 19.56 2.08
CA SER A 80 -12.50 20.29 2.43
C SER A 80 -12.26 20.21 3.93
N VAL A 81 -11.00 20.26 4.31
CA VAL A 81 -10.54 20.17 5.69
C VAL A 81 -9.75 21.43 6.02
N GLU A 82 -10.20 22.15 7.03
CA GLU A 82 -9.54 23.34 7.55
C GLU A 82 -8.74 22.94 8.79
N ILE A 83 -7.42 22.95 8.70
CA ILE A 83 -6.52 22.60 9.81
C ILE A 83 -6.00 23.87 10.45
N THR A 84 -6.19 24.00 11.77
CA THR A 84 -5.60 25.06 12.59
C THR A 84 -4.34 24.55 13.27
N ASP A 85 -3.20 25.14 12.95
CA ASP A 85 -1.93 24.82 13.62
C ASP A 85 -1.96 25.30 15.08
N SER A 86 -1.65 24.38 16.01
CA SER A 86 -1.79 24.62 17.45
C SER A 86 -0.72 25.55 18.04
N GLU A 87 0.41 25.75 17.35
CA GLU A 87 1.52 26.58 17.82
C GLU A 87 1.46 28.02 17.28
N SER A 88 1.09 28.18 16.02
CA SER A 88 1.03 29.45 15.27
C SER A 88 -0.38 30.04 15.23
N GLY A 89 -1.43 29.21 15.32
CA GLY A 89 -2.82 29.61 15.16
C GLY A 89 -3.20 29.99 13.73
N GLU A 90 -2.34 29.68 12.75
CA GLU A 90 -2.66 29.84 11.33
C GLU A 90 -3.56 28.69 10.86
N THR A 91 -4.53 29.02 10.02
CA THR A 91 -5.51 28.09 9.46
C THR A 91 -5.19 27.88 7.99
N THR A 92 -5.08 26.63 7.59
CA THR A 92 -4.87 26.24 6.19
C THR A 92 -6.01 25.35 5.75
N LEU A 93 -6.60 25.67 4.59
CA LEU A 93 -7.68 24.90 4.00
C LEU A 93 -7.08 23.98 2.95
N TYR A 94 -7.42 22.70 3.06
CA TYR A 94 -7.02 21.65 2.14
C TYR A 94 -8.29 21.01 1.56
N ALA A 95 -8.24 20.56 0.31
CA ALA A 95 -9.24 19.59 -0.16
C ALA A 95 -9.00 18.26 0.56
N LEU A 96 -10.05 17.46 0.78
CA LEU A 96 -9.88 16.14 1.38
C LEU A 96 -8.96 15.26 0.52
N SER A 97 -9.03 15.42 -0.80
CA SER A 97 -8.12 14.80 -1.78
C SER A 97 -6.66 15.23 -1.67
N GLU A 98 -6.33 16.29 -0.92
CA GLU A 98 -4.97 16.81 -0.75
C GLU A 98 -4.31 16.36 0.58
N LEU A 99 -5.07 15.77 1.51
CA LEU A 99 -4.61 15.40 2.86
C LEU A 99 -4.30 13.91 3.04
N GLY A 100 -4.39 13.16 1.97
CA GLY A 100 -4.31 11.71 1.96
C GLY A 100 -5.00 11.26 0.69
N ASP A 101 -4.26 10.53 -0.13
CA ASP A 101 -4.81 9.89 -1.30
C ASP A 101 -5.80 8.80 -0.86
N PHE A 102 -7.08 9.16 -0.76
CA PHE A 102 -8.16 8.17 -0.74
C PHE A 102 -8.38 7.66 -2.16
N GLY A 103 -7.36 6.98 -2.70
CA GLY A 103 -7.28 6.43 -4.04
C GLY A 103 -7.15 7.48 -5.17
N ALA A 104 -6.00 7.45 -5.84
CA ALA A 104 -5.58 8.20 -7.03
C ALA A 104 -4.74 9.47 -6.80
N ILE A 105 -3.43 9.29 -6.68
CA ILE A 105 -2.48 10.10 -7.43
C ILE A 105 -2.74 9.84 -8.93
N GLU A 106 -3.45 10.73 -9.62
CA GLU A 106 -3.31 10.75 -11.08
C GLU A 106 -1.85 11.15 -11.41
N PRO A 107 -1.09 10.33 -12.14
CA PRO A 107 0.23 10.71 -12.59
C PRO A 107 0.07 11.75 -13.70
N ASN A 108 0.53 12.97 -13.46
CA ASN A 108 0.86 13.99 -14.47
C ASN A 108 -0.06 14.03 -15.70
N ASP A 109 -1.09 14.88 -15.72
CA ASP A 109 -1.75 15.28 -16.98
C ASP A 109 -0.69 15.91 -17.92
N PRO A 110 -0.31 15.24 -19.03
CA PRO A 110 0.74 15.74 -19.92
C PRO A 110 0.31 16.99 -20.71
N ASP A 111 -0.95 17.43 -20.62
CA ASP A 111 -1.49 18.60 -21.30
C ASP A 111 -1.55 19.88 -20.43
N ILE A 112 -1.19 19.80 -19.13
CA ILE A 112 -1.08 20.97 -18.23
C ILE A 112 0.39 21.15 -17.80
N PRO A 113 1.12 22.13 -18.37
CA PRO A 113 2.48 22.40 -17.91
C PRO A 113 2.47 23.05 -16.53
N ASP A 114 3.33 22.55 -15.63
CA ASP A 114 3.58 23.14 -14.30
C ASP A 114 3.73 24.67 -14.36
N GLU A 115 2.89 25.38 -13.61
CA GLU A 115 3.15 26.78 -13.31
C GLU A 115 4.23 26.85 -12.22
N ALA A 116 5.38 27.41 -12.57
CA ALA A 116 6.47 27.63 -11.63
C ALA A 116 5.96 28.36 -10.38
N GLY A 117 6.32 27.82 -9.21
CA GLY A 117 6.07 28.47 -7.93
C GLY A 117 6.60 29.90 -7.87
N PRO A 118 6.09 30.73 -6.95
CA PRO A 118 6.47 32.14 -6.87
C PRO A 118 7.99 32.31 -6.67
N ASP A 119 8.58 33.27 -7.40
CA ASP A 119 10.01 33.62 -7.27
C ASP A 119 10.40 33.82 -5.80
N GLY A 120 11.40 33.07 -5.35
CA GLY A 120 11.99 33.17 -4.01
C GLY A 120 12.52 34.58 -3.70
N SER A 121 12.55 34.94 -2.42
CA SER A 121 13.07 36.23 -1.97
C SER A 121 14.58 36.37 -2.23
N PRO A 122 15.07 37.60 -2.46
CA PRO A 122 16.46 37.87 -2.86
C PRO A 122 17.51 37.69 -1.74
N GLU A 123 17.19 36.93 -0.69
CA GLU A 123 18.13 36.62 0.41
C GLU A 123 18.62 35.17 0.41
N ASP A 124 18.17 34.32 -0.53
CA ASP A 124 18.79 33.01 -0.76
C ASP A 124 20.04 33.15 -1.63
N ASP A 125 21.16 32.68 -1.09
CA ASP A 125 22.45 32.58 -1.78
C ASP A 125 22.39 31.50 -2.86
N VAL A 126 21.82 31.85 -4.01
CA VAL A 126 21.90 31.06 -5.23
C VAL A 126 23.33 31.13 -5.81
N LEU A 127 23.95 29.95 -5.96
CA LEU A 127 25.13 29.76 -6.80
C LEU A 127 24.87 30.35 -8.18
N SER A 128 25.71 31.30 -8.59
CA SER A 128 25.53 32.03 -9.84
C SER A 128 25.48 31.09 -11.05
N VAL A 129 24.49 31.30 -11.91
CA VAL A 129 24.38 30.73 -13.24
C VAL A 129 25.69 30.87 -14.04
N ASN A 130 26.08 29.80 -14.71
CA ASN A 130 27.20 29.76 -15.67
C ASN A 130 27.00 30.81 -16.78
N ASP A 131 27.85 31.83 -16.81
CA ASP A 131 28.03 32.72 -17.96
C ASP A 131 28.99 32.04 -18.96
N PRO A 132 28.53 31.63 -20.16
CA PRO A 132 29.34 30.88 -21.11
C PRO A 132 30.52 31.66 -21.72
N ASP A 133 30.72 32.94 -21.40
CA ASP A 133 31.80 33.77 -21.93
C ASP A 133 32.98 34.03 -20.94
N ILE A 134 32.97 33.42 -19.74
CA ILE A 134 34.06 33.55 -18.75
C ILE A 134 34.68 32.18 -18.48
N PRO A 135 35.98 31.95 -18.79
CA PRO A 135 36.62 30.68 -18.45
C PRO A 135 36.88 30.59 -16.95
N ASP A 136 36.52 29.46 -16.34
CA ASP A 136 36.75 29.16 -14.92
C ASP A 136 38.24 29.27 -14.56
N GLU A 137 38.56 30.11 -13.57
CA GLU A 137 39.85 30.05 -12.89
C GLU A 137 39.79 29.02 -11.76
N PRO A 138 40.78 28.12 -11.62
CA PRO A 138 40.82 27.17 -10.52
C PRO A 138 40.90 27.90 -9.18
N GLY A 139 40.04 27.50 -8.25
CA GLY A 139 40.02 28.02 -6.89
C GLY A 139 41.35 27.79 -6.15
N PRO A 140 41.62 28.58 -5.09
CA PRO A 140 42.87 28.49 -4.34
C PRO A 140 42.99 27.14 -3.62
N GLU A 141 44.21 26.59 -3.54
CA GLU A 141 44.50 25.41 -2.72
C GLU A 141 44.18 25.71 -1.24
N GLY A 142 43.31 24.90 -0.64
CA GLY A 142 42.90 25.02 0.76
C GLY A 142 44.08 24.90 1.75
N ASN A 143 43.99 25.59 2.88
CA ASN A 143 44.99 25.52 3.94
C ASN A 143 44.57 24.53 5.04
N ALA A 144 45.52 24.13 5.89
CA ALA A 144 45.31 23.13 6.93
C ALA A 144 44.50 23.61 8.15
N ASP A 145 43.87 24.79 8.06
CA ASP A 145 43.02 25.36 9.12
C ASP A 145 41.53 25.39 8.70
N ASP A 146 41.17 24.75 7.58
CA ASP A 146 39.77 24.51 7.25
C ASP A 146 39.22 23.46 8.20
N ASN A 147 38.10 23.77 8.87
CA ASN A 147 37.49 22.92 9.88
C ASN A 147 36.99 21.63 9.21
N VAL A 148 37.82 20.60 9.28
CA VAL A 148 37.43 19.22 9.07
C VAL A 148 36.32 18.94 10.07
N LEU A 149 35.13 18.59 9.58
CA LEU A 149 34.06 18.02 10.39
C LEU A 149 34.67 16.82 11.16
N ASP A 150 34.61 16.92 12.48
CA ASP A 150 35.03 15.89 13.41
C ASP A 150 33.98 14.76 13.35
N PRO A 151 34.34 13.50 13.01
CA PRO A 151 33.35 12.44 12.77
C PRO A 151 32.80 11.80 14.07
N GLU A 152 32.88 12.46 15.23
CA GLU A 152 32.51 11.86 16.54
C GLU A 152 31.59 12.71 17.43
N GLU A 153 30.82 13.67 16.87
CA GLU A 153 29.68 14.25 17.61
C GLU A 153 28.38 13.64 17.07
N GLU A 154 27.70 12.85 17.91
CA GLU A 154 26.33 12.38 17.66
C GLU A 154 25.39 13.58 17.62
N ASP A 155 25.07 14.04 16.40
CA ASP A 155 23.99 14.98 16.16
C ASP A 155 22.76 14.19 15.72
N THR A 156 21.77 14.08 16.62
CA THR A 156 20.50 13.36 16.42
C THR A 156 19.49 14.19 15.61
N ALA A 157 19.95 14.79 14.53
CA ALA A 157 19.10 15.48 13.56
C ALA A 157 19.32 14.79 12.20
N SER A 158 18.66 13.63 12.04
CA SER A 158 18.65 12.89 10.79
C SER A 158 17.98 13.74 9.72
N THR A 159 18.81 14.43 8.94
CA THR A 159 18.46 14.97 7.63
C THR A 159 19.51 14.40 6.68
N GLY A 160 19.16 13.29 6.03
CA GLY A 160 19.96 12.63 5.01
C GLY A 160 21.04 11.68 5.53
N ALA A 161 20.67 10.44 5.84
CA ALA A 161 21.60 9.34 5.76
C ALA A 161 21.64 8.81 4.31
N LEU A 162 22.63 9.24 3.53
CA LEU A 162 23.04 8.52 2.33
C LEU A 162 23.86 7.30 2.74
N THR A 163 23.21 6.23 3.16
CA THR A 163 23.75 4.86 3.23
C THR A 163 22.60 3.90 3.42
N GLY A 164 22.58 2.77 2.70
CA GLY A 164 21.69 1.63 2.96
C GLY A 164 21.75 1.14 4.40
N GLU A 165 21.05 1.81 5.30
CA GLU A 165 21.01 1.56 6.74
C GLU A 165 19.83 0.65 7.01
N THR A 166 20.07 -0.42 7.77
CA THR A 166 19.02 -1.36 8.15
C THR A 166 18.55 -1.03 9.55
N ALA A 167 17.25 -0.75 9.69
CA ALA A 167 16.59 -0.57 10.97
C ALA A 167 15.78 -1.82 11.30
N GLU A 168 16.04 -2.44 12.46
CA GLU A 168 15.35 -3.67 12.88
C GLU A 168 14.39 -3.38 14.05
N TYR A 169 13.16 -3.89 13.93
CA TYR A 169 12.09 -3.75 14.89
C TYR A 169 11.53 -5.13 15.23
N THR A 170 11.26 -5.37 16.52
CA THR A 170 10.68 -6.61 17.01
C THR A 170 9.58 -6.28 18.00
N LEU A 171 8.36 -6.65 17.67
CA LEU A 171 7.20 -6.56 18.52
C LEU A 171 7.17 -7.77 19.47
N SER A 172 6.26 -7.75 20.44
CA SER A 172 6.14 -8.74 21.49
C SER A 172 5.18 -9.87 21.10
N ASP A 173 4.76 -10.69 22.07
CA ASP A 173 3.77 -11.76 21.82
C ASP A 173 2.33 -11.27 22.15
N GLU A 174 2.12 -9.96 22.21
CA GLU A 174 0.82 -9.32 22.44
C GLU A 174 0.44 -8.53 21.18
N GLY A 175 -0.85 -8.42 20.86
CA GLY A 175 -1.29 -7.62 19.71
C GLY A 175 -0.96 -6.13 19.87
N GLU A 176 -0.11 -5.62 18.98
CA GLU A 176 0.50 -4.30 19.03
C GLU A 176 0.27 -3.51 17.73
N THR A 177 0.29 -2.18 17.85
CA THR A 177 0.26 -1.29 16.69
C THR A 177 1.66 -0.68 16.52
N PHE A 178 2.25 -0.88 15.36
CA PHE A 178 3.56 -0.37 14.98
C PHE A 178 3.42 0.46 13.71
N ILE A 179 3.83 1.73 13.80
CA ILE A 179 3.73 2.68 12.69
C ILE A 179 5.07 3.39 12.57
N LEU A 180 5.67 3.29 11.39
CA LEU A 180 6.80 4.13 11.00
C LEU A 180 6.28 5.41 10.34
N PRO A 181 6.90 6.57 10.62
CA PRO A 181 6.49 7.83 10.03
C PRO A 181 6.88 7.89 8.55
N ASP A 182 6.03 8.49 7.75
CA ASP A 182 6.33 8.85 6.37
C ASP A 182 7.44 9.92 6.35
N ASP A 183 8.43 9.76 5.48
CA ASP A 183 9.46 10.78 5.25
C ASP A 183 9.10 11.57 3.98
N PRO A 184 8.45 12.74 4.12
CA PRO A 184 8.01 13.52 2.96
C PRO A 184 9.16 14.06 2.10
N MET A 185 10.42 13.89 2.54
CA MET A 185 11.62 14.29 1.80
C MET A 185 12.30 13.13 1.08
N GLN A 186 11.95 11.88 1.37
CA GLN A 186 12.36 10.69 0.63
C GLN A 186 11.13 10.13 -0.06
N GLY A 187 10.85 10.62 -1.28
CA GLY A 187 9.97 9.85 -2.16
C GLY A 187 10.52 8.43 -2.28
N GLY A 188 9.61 7.44 -2.35
CA GLY A 188 9.90 6.00 -2.30
C GLY A 188 11.32 5.67 -2.73
N THR A 189 12.10 5.15 -1.78
CA THR A 189 13.54 4.95 -2.00
C THR A 189 13.77 4.17 -3.30
N ASP A 190 14.77 4.54 -4.11
CA ASP A 190 15.21 3.76 -5.28
C ASP A 190 15.65 2.37 -4.79
N ALA A 191 14.68 1.47 -4.65
CA ALA A 191 14.80 0.15 -4.10
C ALA A 191 14.47 -0.87 -5.18
N SER A 192 15.15 -2.01 -5.14
CA SER A 192 14.94 -3.08 -6.11
C SER A 192 14.83 -4.40 -5.37
N LEU A 193 13.81 -5.17 -5.73
CA LEU A 193 13.76 -6.59 -5.41
C LEU A 193 14.92 -7.29 -6.12
N THR A 194 15.69 -8.05 -5.36
CA THR A 194 16.82 -8.86 -5.83
C THR A 194 16.78 -10.24 -5.15
N LEU A 195 17.71 -11.11 -5.53
CA LEU A 195 17.88 -12.40 -4.88
C LEU A 195 19.22 -12.42 -4.14
N ASP A 196 19.21 -12.91 -2.91
CA ASP A 196 20.42 -13.11 -2.13
C ASP A 196 21.29 -14.27 -2.69
N GLU A 197 22.44 -14.56 -2.05
CA GLU A 197 23.34 -15.65 -2.46
C GLU A 197 22.68 -17.04 -2.42
N TYR A 198 21.56 -17.18 -1.68
CA TYR A 198 20.80 -18.41 -1.52
C TYR A 198 19.57 -18.47 -2.45
N GLY A 199 19.30 -17.41 -3.21
CA GLY A 199 18.15 -17.33 -4.11
C GLY A 199 16.84 -16.97 -3.40
N LEU A 200 16.90 -16.36 -2.21
CA LEU A 200 15.74 -15.81 -1.52
C LEU A 200 15.53 -14.35 -1.92
N PRO A 201 14.28 -13.88 -2.02
CA PRO A 201 13.99 -12.47 -2.30
C PRO A 201 14.54 -11.58 -1.18
N THR A 202 15.14 -10.46 -1.58
CA THR A 202 15.66 -9.43 -0.68
C THR A 202 15.57 -8.07 -1.38
N ILE A 203 15.75 -6.98 -0.64
CA ILE A 203 15.68 -5.63 -1.18
C ILE A 203 17.08 -5.01 -1.16
N GLU A 204 17.50 -4.49 -2.31
CA GLU A 204 18.64 -3.57 -2.39
C GLU A 204 18.11 -2.14 -2.49
N THR A 205 18.45 -1.29 -1.52
CA THR A 205 18.07 0.14 -1.50
C THR A 205 19.27 1.01 -1.13
N GLU A 206 19.30 2.25 -1.64
CA GLU A 206 20.25 3.28 -1.20
C GLU A 206 19.77 4.05 0.06
N GLY A 207 18.48 3.91 0.41
CA GLY A 207 17.83 4.51 1.59
C GLY A 207 17.73 3.55 2.78
N THR A 208 16.83 3.83 3.72
CA THR A 208 16.62 2.97 4.89
C THR A 208 15.90 1.68 4.48
N LEU A 209 16.35 0.54 5.00
CA LEU A 209 15.61 -0.71 4.95
C LEU A 209 15.05 -1.03 6.33
N ASN A 210 13.74 -1.00 6.46
CA ASN A 210 13.04 -1.36 7.70
C ASN A 210 12.78 -2.86 7.74
N ILE A 211 13.21 -3.55 8.79
CA ILE A 211 12.92 -4.96 9.02
C ILE A 211 12.04 -5.07 10.27
N VAL A 212 10.82 -5.55 10.12
CA VAL A 212 9.84 -5.67 11.19
C VAL A 212 9.51 -7.15 11.44
N THR A 213 9.53 -7.56 12.71
CA THR A 213 9.07 -8.88 13.16
C THR A 213 7.97 -8.70 14.21
N GLY A 214 6.73 -9.06 13.88
CA GLY A 214 5.55 -8.86 14.72
C GLY A 214 5.48 -9.80 15.93
N GLY A 215 5.80 -11.08 15.73
CA GLY A 215 5.84 -12.04 16.83
C GLY A 215 4.53 -12.81 16.95
N ALA A 216 3.79 -12.66 18.04
CA ALA A 216 2.48 -13.31 18.16
C ALA A 216 1.44 -12.31 18.66
N GLY A 217 0.16 -12.59 18.42
CA GLY A 217 -0.92 -11.63 18.66
C GLY A 217 -1.41 -11.06 17.35
N ASN A 218 -2.49 -10.28 17.41
CA ASN A 218 -3.05 -9.62 16.23
C ASN A 218 -2.45 -8.22 16.16
N ASP A 219 -1.50 -8.04 15.26
CA ASP A 219 -0.70 -6.83 15.09
C ASP A 219 -1.24 -5.95 13.95
N ALA A 220 -1.01 -4.64 14.08
CA ALA A 220 -1.24 -3.67 13.01
C ALA A 220 0.10 -2.99 12.69
N ILE A 221 0.64 -3.24 11.50
CA ILE A 221 1.99 -2.83 11.10
C ILE A 221 1.90 -1.90 9.89
N ALA A 222 2.44 -0.69 10.00
CA ALA A 222 2.61 0.25 8.90
C ALA A 222 4.08 0.65 8.77
N THR A 223 4.66 0.48 7.58
CA THR A 223 6.11 0.67 7.36
C THR A 223 6.52 2.00 6.75
N GLY A 224 5.56 2.83 6.34
CA GLY A 224 5.81 4.13 5.71
C GLY A 224 6.45 4.01 4.32
N ASP A 225 7.08 5.08 3.85
CA ASP A 225 7.56 5.20 2.46
C ASP A 225 8.95 4.58 2.20
N ASP A 226 9.65 4.18 3.25
CA ASP A 226 10.96 3.52 3.15
C ASP A 226 10.80 2.04 2.78
N ALA A 227 11.80 1.47 2.10
CA ALA A 227 11.78 0.06 1.76
C ALA A 227 11.65 -0.83 3.01
N ALA A 228 10.86 -1.90 2.93
CA ALA A 228 10.51 -2.71 4.10
C ALA A 228 10.54 -4.23 3.89
N ILE A 229 10.88 -4.96 4.94
CA ILE A 229 10.70 -6.40 5.07
C ILE A 229 9.91 -6.66 6.35
N VAL A 230 8.70 -7.20 6.21
CA VAL A 230 7.79 -7.46 7.33
C VAL A 230 7.49 -8.95 7.42
N ASN A 231 7.54 -9.49 8.63
CA ASN A 231 6.92 -10.75 9.01
C ASN A 231 6.07 -10.48 10.26
N ALA A 232 4.74 -10.50 10.13
CA ALA A 232 3.84 -10.18 11.23
C ALA A 232 3.77 -11.31 12.27
N GLY A 233 3.84 -12.56 11.83
CA GLY A 233 4.15 -13.69 12.70
C GLY A 233 2.94 -14.58 12.93
N ALA A 234 2.35 -14.58 14.12
CA ALA A 234 1.23 -15.47 14.42
C ALA A 234 0.06 -14.72 15.06
N GLY A 235 -1.10 -14.74 14.42
CA GLY A 235 -2.31 -14.01 14.81
C GLY A 235 -3.02 -13.54 13.55
N ASP A 236 -4.18 -12.88 13.71
CA ASP A 236 -4.83 -12.25 12.55
C ASP A 236 -4.30 -10.81 12.45
N ASP A 237 -3.34 -10.59 11.56
CA ASP A 237 -2.53 -9.38 11.44
C ASP A 237 -3.01 -8.45 10.30
N MET A 238 -2.70 -7.16 10.42
CA MET A 238 -2.97 -6.15 9.40
C MET A 238 -1.68 -5.42 9.04
N ILE A 239 -1.30 -5.46 7.76
CA ILE A 239 -0.05 -4.89 7.26
C ILE A 239 -0.34 -3.82 6.20
N PHE A 240 0.32 -2.67 6.33
CA PHE A 240 0.36 -1.58 5.34
C PHE A 240 1.81 -1.35 4.92
N GLY A 241 2.13 -1.68 3.67
CA GLY A 241 3.48 -1.58 3.10
C GLY A 241 3.94 -0.14 2.89
N GLY A 242 3.03 0.75 2.48
CA GLY A 242 3.36 2.12 2.10
C GLY A 242 3.99 2.20 0.70
N ASP A 243 4.49 3.37 0.32
CA ASP A 243 4.92 3.66 -1.06
C ASP A 243 6.32 3.10 -1.40
N GLY A 244 7.05 2.56 -0.42
CA GLY A 244 8.35 1.94 -0.64
C GLY A 244 8.25 0.46 -1.01
N THR A 245 9.09 0.00 -1.95
CA THR A 245 9.27 -1.43 -2.27
C THR A 245 9.33 -2.29 -1.00
N ALA A 246 8.45 -3.28 -0.88
CA ALA A 246 8.34 -4.08 0.33
C ALA A 246 8.19 -5.59 0.08
N ILE A 247 8.68 -6.38 1.03
CA ILE A 247 8.40 -7.81 1.17
C ILE A 247 7.56 -7.99 2.43
N LEU A 248 6.30 -8.42 2.29
CA LEU A 248 5.31 -8.48 3.36
C LEU A 248 4.83 -9.93 3.54
N SER A 249 4.93 -10.44 4.77
CA SER A 249 4.47 -11.79 5.16
C SER A 249 3.55 -11.67 6.36
N GLY A 250 2.32 -12.19 6.21
CA GLY A 250 1.31 -12.28 7.28
C GLY A 250 1.76 -13.29 8.33
N GLY A 251 1.80 -14.57 7.95
CA GLY A 251 2.34 -15.64 8.78
C GLY A 251 1.27 -16.67 9.12
N GLU A 252 1.13 -17.03 10.40
CA GLU A 252 0.07 -17.94 10.86
C GLU A 252 -1.17 -17.16 11.29
N GLY A 253 -2.30 -17.26 10.56
CA GLY A 253 -3.56 -16.62 10.94
C GLY A 253 -4.30 -16.11 9.72
N ASN A 254 -5.41 -15.38 9.89
CA ASN A 254 -6.11 -14.78 8.76
C ASN A 254 -5.71 -13.31 8.65
N ASP A 255 -4.77 -13.03 7.77
CA ASP A 255 -4.10 -11.76 7.67
C ASP A 255 -4.71 -10.87 6.58
N THR A 256 -4.52 -9.57 6.71
CA THR A 256 -4.87 -8.59 5.68
C THR A 256 -3.65 -7.75 5.34
N ILE A 257 -3.21 -7.81 4.09
CA ILE A 257 -2.01 -7.13 3.61
C ILE A 257 -2.39 -6.15 2.51
N TYR A 258 -2.10 -4.88 2.75
CA TYR A 258 -2.10 -3.82 1.75
C TYR A 258 -0.65 -3.45 1.47
N ALA A 259 -0.22 -3.54 0.22
CA ALA A 259 1.10 -3.06 -0.17
C ALA A 259 1.09 -1.52 -0.26
N GLY A 260 1.07 -0.95 -1.46
CA GLY A 260 1.10 0.50 -1.67
C GLY A 260 0.63 0.89 -3.06
N ASN A 261 0.56 2.20 -3.32
CA ASN A 261 0.05 2.72 -4.59
C ASN A 261 1.15 3.38 -5.43
N ASP A 262 2.42 3.04 -5.18
CA ASP A 262 3.53 3.56 -5.98
C ASP A 262 3.82 2.67 -7.19
N THR A 263 3.40 3.13 -8.37
CA THR A 263 3.72 2.50 -9.66
C THR A 263 5.23 2.30 -9.93
N GLY A 264 6.10 3.00 -9.20
CA GLY A 264 7.56 2.86 -9.30
C GLY A 264 8.15 1.74 -8.44
N SER A 265 7.38 1.26 -7.47
CA SER A 265 7.75 0.19 -6.55
C SER A 265 7.21 -1.16 -7.02
N SER A 266 7.71 -2.22 -6.40
CA SER A 266 7.20 -3.57 -6.62
C SER A 266 7.10 -4.26 -5.27
N TYR A 267 6.00 -4.98 -5.06
CA TYR A 267 5.72 -5.59 -3.77
C TYR A 267 5.71 -7.11 -3.88
N VAL A 268 6.23 -7.77 -2.85
CA VAL A 268 6.09 -9.22 -2.67
C VAL A 268 5.25 -9.47 -1.44
N LEU A 269 4.05 -10.01 -1.63
CA LEU A 269 3.10 -10.30 -0.56
C LEU A 269 3.02 -11.81 -0.37
N SER A 270 2.96 -12.27 0.88
CA SER A 270 2.69 -13.66 1.24
C SER A 270 1.64 -13.69 2.36
N GLY A 271 0.48 -14.29 2.11
CA GLY A 271 -0.48 -14.59 3.17
C GLY A 271 0.09 -15.62 4.17
N ASP A 272 0.81 -16.60 3.62
CA ASP A 272 1.34 -17.78 4.31
C ASP A 272 0.24 -18.77 4.71
N ALA A 273 -0.16 -18.86 5.98
CA ALA A 273 -1.03 -19.93 6.46
C ALA A 273 -2.30 -19.38 7.10
N GLY A 274 -3.41 -19.49 6.38
CA GLY A 274 -4.73 -19.12 6.86
C GLY A 274 -5.63 -18.79 5.69
N ALA A 275 -6.66 -17.97 5.94
CA ALA A 275 -7.47 -17.41 4.87
C ALA A 275 -7.19 -15.91 4.82
N ASP A 276 -6.26 -15.53 3.96
CA ASP A 276 -5.68 -14.20 3.91
C ASP A 276 -6.32 -13.33 2.84
N THR A 277 -6.16 -12.02 2.99
CA THR A 277 -6.59 -11.03 1.99
C THR A 277 -5.40 -10.16 1.58
N LEU A 278 -5.04 -10.22 0.29
CA LEU A 278 -3.85 -9.56 -0.26
C LEU A 278 -4.25 -8.50 -1.30
N TYR A 279 -3.72 -7.30 -1.15
CA TYR A 279 -3.89 -6.19 -2.11
C TYR A 279 -2.51 -5.68 -2.55
N GLY A 280 -2.14 -5.93 -3.81
CA GLY A 280 -0.89 -5.46 -4.42
C GLY A 280 -0.87 -3.94 -4.55
N GLY A 281 -1.89 -3.39 -5.22
CA GLY A 281 -2.06 -1.95 -5.39
C GLY A 281 -1.58 -1.52 -6.76
N ASP A 282 -0.80 -0.45 -6.84
CA ASP A 282 -0.23 -0.02 -8.12
C ASP A 282 1.20 -0.57 -8.25
N GLY A 283 1.56 -1.06 -9.44
CA GLY A 283 2.88 -1.63 -9.71
C GLY A 283 2.79 -3.05 -10.27
N ASP A 284 3.94 -3.61 -10.65
CA ASP A 284 4.02 -5.02 -11.05
C ASP A 284 4.31 -5.86 -9.79
N ASP A 285 3.30 -6.52 -9.24
CA ASP A 285 3.40 -7.17 -7.94
C ASP A 285 3.48 -8.69 -7.99
N SER A 286 3.97 -9.29 -6.90
CA SER A 286 4.03 -10.74 -6.72
C SER A 286 3.28 -11.15 -5.47
N LEU A 287 2.14 -11.81 -5.65
CA LEU A 287 1.25 -12.23 -4.55
C LEU A 287 1.33 -13.74 -4.38
N LEU A 288 1.95 -14.19 -3.29
CA LEU A 288 2.03 -15.58 -2.89
C LEU A 288 0.83 -15.93 -2.02
N MET A 289 0.02 -16.86 -2.51
CA MET A 289 -1.26 -17.20 -1.93
C MET A 289 -1.46 -18.71 -1.83
N ASP A 290 -2.37 -19.11 -0.95
CA ASP A 290 -2.86 -20.46 -0.80
C ASP A 290 -4.29 -20.64 -1.35
N ALA A 291 -4.91 -21.79 -1.10
CA ALA A 291 -6.21 -22.15 -1.64
C ALA A 291 -7.41 -21.57 -0.86
N GLU A 292 -7.22 -20.82 0.22
CA GLU A 292 -8.29 -20.14 0.99
C GLU A 292 -8.15 -18.61 0.93
N ASP A 293 -7.10 -18.11 0.27
CA ASP A 293 -6.81 -16.68 0.13
C ASP A 293 -7.65 -15.96 -0.92
N THR A 294 -7.86 -14.68 -0.67
CA THR A 294 -8.39 -13.70 -1.63
C THR A 294 -7.31 -12.69 -2.00
N ALA A 295 -7.15 -12.40 -3.29
CA ALA A 295 -6.16 -11.46 -3.78
C ALA A 295 -6.72 -10.45 -4.80
N SER A 296 -6.15 -9.25 -4.78
CA SER A 296 -6.29 -8.20 -5.79
C SER A 296 -4.89 -7.78 -6.20
N GLY A 297 -4.58 -7.86 -7.49
CA GLY A 297 -3.29 -7.38 -8.01
C GLY A 297 -3.26 -5.86 -8.03
N GLY A 298 -4.33 -5.27 -8.57
CA GLY A 298 -4.50 -3.85 -8.76
C GLY A 298 -4.09 -3.42 -10.16
N ALA A 299 -3.28 -2.37 -10.28
CA ALA A 299 -2.87 -1.81 -11.56
C ALA A 299 -1.42 -2.19 -11.88
N GLY A 300 -1.22 -2.98 -12.92
CA GLY A 300 0.11 -3.37 -13.38
C GLY A 300 0.04 -4.77 -13.97
N ALA A 301 1.20 -5.37 -14.23
CA ALA A 301 1.30 -6.75 -14.65
C ALA A 301 1.65 -7.64 -13.45
N ASP A 302 0.63 -8.21 -12.83
CA ASP A 302 0.77 -8.92 -11.56
C ASP A 302 1.02 -10.42 -11.74
N GLU A 303 1.80 -10.99 -10.82
CA GLU A 303 2.02 -12.43 -10.72
C GLU A 303 1.37 -13.01 -9.46
N PHE A 304 0.32 -13.83 -9.65
CA PHE A 304 -0.33 -14.58 -8.58
C PHE A 304 0.29 -15.97 -8.46
N TRP A 305 0.96 -16.25 -7.35
CA TRP A 305 1.63 -17.52 -7.06
C TRP A 305 0.80 -18.34 -6.09
N LEU A 306 0.04 -19.30 -6.63
CA LEU A 306 -0.81 -20.18 -5.84
C LEU A 306 -0.09 -21.47 -5.45
N TYR A 307 0.07 -21.72 -4.16
CA TYR A 307 0.41 -23.06 -3.66
C TYR A 307 -0.86 -23.87 -3.38
N TYR A 308 -0.99 -25.03 -4.02
CA TYR A 308 -2.16 -25.89 -3.88
C TYR A 308 -1.76 -27.32 -3.49
N ASP A 309 -2.19 -27.77 -2.31
CA ASP A 309 -2.04 -29.15 -1.85
C ASP A 309 -3.28 -29.96 -2.20
N ALA A 310 -3.14 -30.88 -3.17
CA ALA A 310 -4.23 -31.74 -3.60
C ALA A 310 -4.67 -32.79 -2.55
N ASN A 311 -3.89 -32.95 -1.46
CA ASN A 311 -4.25 -33.81 -0.33
C ASN A 311 -5.08 -33.09 0.73
N ALA A 312 -5.03 -31.76 0.74
CA ALA A 312 -5.77 -30.95 1.67
C ALA A 312 -7.19 -30.76 1.11
N ASP A 313 -8.20 -30.93 1.97
CA ASP A 313 -9.60 -30.61 1.65
C ASP A 313 -9.80 -29.09 1.79
N VAL A 314 -8.99 -28.35 1.04
CA VAL A 314 -8.93 -26.88 1.02
C VAL A 314 -9.75 -26.37 -0.15
N GLY A 315 -10.21 -25.12 -0.05
CA GLY A 315 -11.08 -24.48 -1.03
C GLY A 315 -10.41 -24.18 -2.36
N HIS A 316 -10.61 -22.97 -2.84
CA HIS A 316 -9.93 -22.42 -4.01
C HIS A 316 -9.56 -20.97 -3.73
N ALA A 317 -8.45 -20.53 -4.32
CA ALA A 317 -8.05 -19.13 -4.30
C ALA A 317 -9.06 -18.26 -5.04
N GLU A 318 -9.28 -17.06 -4.55
CA GLU A 318 -10.16 -16.06 -5.16
C GLU A 318 -9.35 -14.84 -5.61
N ILE A 319 -9.35 -14.52 -6.91
CA ILE A 319 -8.68 -13.33 -7.45
C ILE A 319 -9.75 -12.39 -8.01
N SER A 320 -9.76 -11.15 -7.54
CA SER A 320 -10.90 -10.25 -7.72
C SER A 320 -10.86 -9.37 -8.98
N ASP A 321 -9.67 -9.10 -9.52
CA ASP A 321 -9.42 -8.08 -10.54
C ASP A 321 -8.48 -8.49 -11.68
N PHE A 322 -8.21 -9.79 -11.85
CA PHE A 322 -7.25 -10.34 -12.81
C PHE A 322 -7.34 -9.71 -14.23
N ALA A 323 -6.29 -9.02 -14.65
CA ALA A 323 -6.19 -8.40 -15.97
C ALA A 323 -5.75 -9.41 -17.05
N GLU A 324 -6.68 -9.84 -17.88
CA GLU A 324 -6.45 -10.81 -18.96
C GLU A 324 -5.35 -10.38 -19.95
N GLY A 325 -4.32 -11.21 -20.12
CA GLY A 325 -3.21 -10.96 -21.03
C GLY A 325 -2.18 -9.96 -20.52
N GLU A 326 -2.34 -9.49 -19.28
CA GLU A 326 -1.41 -8.63 -18.54
C GLU A 326 -0.88 -9.39 -17.32
N ASP A 327 -1.79 -9.93 -16.50
CA ASP A 327 -1.47 -10.71 -15.31
C ASP A 327 -1.17 -12.18 -15.61
N MET A 328 -0.54 -12.84 -14.64
CA MET A 328 -0.17 -14.25 -14.70
C MET A 328 -0.57 -14.99 -13.44
N LEU A 329 -1.31 -16.10 -13.60
CA LEU A 329 -1.53 -17.06 -12.51
C LEU A 329 -0.54 -18.22 -12.61
N ARG A 330 0.21 -18.45 -11.55
CA ARG A 330 1.18 -19.53 -11.42
C ARG A 330 0.80 -20.48 -10.30
N VAL A 331 0.31 -21.67 -10.68
CA VAL A 331 -0.11 -22.69 -9.73
C VAL A 331 1.02 -23.71 -9.52
N THR A 332 1.49 -23.81 -8.28
CA THR A 332 2.41 -24.84 -7.82
C THR A 332 1.64 -25.91 -7.06
N LEU A 333 1.69 -27.14 -7.56
CA LEU A 333 0.95 -28.26 -6.99
C LEU A 333 1.84 -29.14 -6.12
N ASP A 334 1.36 -29.46 -4.92
CA ASP A 334 1.80 -30.61 -4.15
C ASP A 334 0.89 -31.81 -4.45
N PRO A 335 1.36 -32.79 -5.24
CA PRO A 335 0.51 -33.88 -5.70
C PRO A 335 0.21 -34.90 -4.60
N ASP A 336 -1.01 -35.45 -4.60
CA ASP A 336 -1.34 -36.63 -3.79
C ASP A 336 -0.51 -37.87 -4.16
N ASP A 337 -0.39 -38.80 -3.23
CA ASP A 337 0.15 -40.16 -3.38
C ASP A 337 -0.45 -40.92 -4.59
N SER A 338 -1.60 -40.48 -5.12
CA SER A 338 -2.27 -41.03 -6.29
C SER A 338 -1.87 -40.40 -7.64
N PHE A 339 -1.08 -39.33 -7.65
CA PHE A 339 -0.66 -38.63 -8.87
C PHE A 339 0.19 -39.51 -9.78
N ASP A 340 -0.29 -39.74 -11.00
CA ASP A 340 0.34 -40.64 -11.97
C ASP A 340 1.33 -39.95 -12.93
N GLY A 341 1.56 -38.64 -12.72
CA GLY A 341 2.44 -37.81 -13.53
C GLY A 341 1.75 -37.10 -14.70
N THR A 342 0.43 -37.26 -14.86
CA THR A 342 -0.35 -36.55 -15.88
C THR A 342 -1.13 -35.41 -15.22
N LEU A 343 -0.92 -34.18 -15.70
CA LEU A 343 -1.71 -33.02 -15.33
C LEU A 343 -2.73 -32.73 -16.43
N ASP A 344 -4.00 -32.65 -16.04
CA ASP A 344 -5.06 -32.09 -16.88
C ASP A 344 -5.37 -30.68 -16.37
N VAL A 345 -5.00 -29.66 -17.14
CA VAL A 345 -5.24 -28.26 -16.77
C VAL A 345 -6.28 -27.69 -17.71
N GLU A 346 -7.37 -27.19 -17.15
CA GLU A 346 -8.46 -26.58 -17.89
C GLU A 346 -8.74 -25.19 -17.33
N VAL A 347 -8.92 -24.21 -18.22
CA VAL A 347 -9.48 -22.90 -17.88
C VAL A 347 -10.85 -22.83 -18.53
N SER A 348 -11.86 -22.47 -17.75
CA SER A 348 -13.25 -22.40 -18.22
C SER A 348 -14.00 -21.25 -17.56
N GLN A 349 -15.00 -20.72 -18.25
CA GLN A 349 -15.89 -19.72 -17.67
C GLN A 349 -16.78 -20.33 -16.58
N THR A 350 -17.07 -19.52 -15.57
CA THR A 350 -18.12 -19.82 -14.59
C THR A 350 -19.51 -19.87 -15.25
N ASP A 351 -20.48 -20.48 -14.58
CA ASP A 351 -21.84 -20.71 -15.12
C ASP A 351 -22.57 -19.41 -15.53
N ASP A 352 -22.25 -18.28 -14.89
CA ASP A 352 -22.79 -16.96 -15.22
C ASP A 352 -22.07 -16.27 -16.40
N GLY A 353 -20.91 -16.79 -16.80
CA GLY A 353 -20.08 -16.26 -17.88
C GLY A 353 -19.43 -14.92 -17.57
N LEU A 354 -19.31 -14.55 -16.28
CA LEU A 354 -18.70 -13.29 -15.85
C LEU A 354 -17.27 -13.46 -15.37
N SER A 355 -16.89 -14.68 -15.00
CA SER A 355 -15.59 -15.01 -14.39
C SER A 355 -14.99 -16.23 -15.06
N SER A 356 -13.71 -16.48 -14.80
CA SER A 356 -13.03 -17.72 -15.18
C SER A 356 -12.70 -18.55 -13.94
N GLN A 357 -12.57 -19.86 -14.13
CA GLN A 357 -12.11 -20.79 -13.12
C GLN A 357 -11.02 -21.67 -13.71
N VAL A 358 -9.98 -21.92 -12.92
CA VAL A 358 -8.86 -22.78 -13.27
C VAL A 358 -9.05 -24.11 -12.56
N LEU A 359 -9.03 -25.19 -13.35
CA LEU A 359 -9.16 -26.54 -12.87
C LEU A 359 -7.88 -27.33 -13.12
N VAL A 360 -7.46 -28.09 -12.12
CA VAL A 360 -6.39 -29.06 -12.22
C VAL A 360 -6.95 -30.43 -11.87
N ASN A 361 -6.85 -31.37 -12.81
CA ASN A 361 -7.42 -32.72 -12.70
C ASN A 361 -8.93 -32.78 -12.38
N GLY A 362 -9.64 -31.68 -12.68
CA GLY A 362 -11.08 -31.52 -12.44
C GLY A 362 -11.44 -30.85 -11.11
N ASP A 363 -10.46 -30.55 -10.26
CA ASP A 363 -10.65 -29.78 -9.03
C ASP A 363 -10.39 -28.30 -9.33
N ILE A 364 -11.23 -27.42 -8.77
CA ILE A 364 -11.08 -25.97 -8.94
C ILE A 364 -9.99 -25.50 -7.99
N VAL A 365 -8.93 -24.88 -8.52
CA VAL A 365 -7.82 -24.37 -7.72
C VAL A 365 -7.89 -22.86 -7.53
N ALA A 366 -8.45 -22.14 -8.51
CA ALA A 366 -8.61 -20.69 -8.45
C ALA A 366 -9.85 -20.24 -9.23
N VAL A 367 -10.46 -19.14 -8.77
CA VAL A 367 -11.53 -18.40 -9.46
C VAL A 367 -11.07 -16.97 -9.69
N LEU A 368 -11.19 -16.51 -10.94
CA LEU A 368 -10.76 -15.21 -11.42
C LEU A 368 -12.00 -14.38 -11.73
N TYR A 369 -12.42 -13.56 -10.79
CA TYR A 369 -13.64 -12.76 -10.90
C TYR A 369 -13.49 -11.63 -11.91
N GLY A 370 -14.60 -11.27 -12.57
CA GLY A 370 -14.62 -10.18 -13.55
C GLY A 370 -13.88 -10.46 -14.86
N SER A 371 -13.28 -11.64 -14.99
CA SER A 371 -12.29 -11.98 -16.02
C SER A 371 -12.75 -13.20 -16.83
N PRO A 372 -13.74 -13.05 -17.73
CA PRO A 372 -14.38 -14.16 -18.41
C PRO A 372 -13.56 -14.79 -19.56
N ASP A 373 -12.58 -14.10 -20.12
CA ASP A 373 -11.86 -14.52 -21.32
C ASP A 373 -10.40 -14.97 -21.03
N VAL A 374 -10.09 -15.29 -19.76
CA VAL A 374 -8.79 -15.88 -19.35
C VAL A 374 -8.48 -17.15 -20.12
N THR A 375 -7.22 -17.31 -20.53
CA THR A 375 -6.76 -18.44 -21.32
C THR A 375 -5.61 -19.19 -20.66
N LEU A 376 -5.21 -20.32 -21.25
CA LEU A 376 -4.01 -21.04 -20.82
C LEU A 376 -2.70 -20.30 -21.13
N ASP A 377 -2.74 -19.19 -21.88
CA ASP A 377 -1.55 -18.35 -22.07
C ASP A 377 -1.25 -17.51 -20.80
N ASP A 378 -2.26 -17.30 -19.94
CA ASP A 378 -2.21 -16.50 -18.71
C ASP A 378 -2.06 -17.38 -17.44
N VAL A 379 -1.97 -18.70 -17.63
CA VAL A 379 -1.92 -19.68 -16.53
C VAL A 379 -0.77 -20.66 -16.72
N VAL A 380 0.11 -20.71 -15.73
CA VAL A 380 1.22 -21.66 -15.65
C VAL A 380 0.99 -22.62 -14.50
N VAL A 381 0.96 -23.91 -14.78
CA VAL A 381 0.83 -24.95 -13.74
C VAL A 381 2.08 -25.82 -13.72
N GLU A 382 2.67 -25.97 -12.54
CA GLU A 382 3.80 -26.85 -12.31
C GLU A 382 3.62 -27.75 -11.10
N VAL A 383 4.39 -28.85 -11.09
CA VAL A 383 4.43 -29.78 -9.97
C VAL A 383 5.74 -29.55 -9.24
N SER A 384 5.66 -29.12 -7.99
CA SER A 384 6.81 -29.12 -7.09
C SER A 384 6.52 -30.13 -5.98
N PRO A 385 7.14 -31.32 -6.02
CA PRO A 385 7.05 -32.22 -4.89
C PRO A 385 7.84 -31.58 -3.75
N THR A 386 7.17 -30.90 -2.84
CA THR A 386 7.81 -30.39 -1.63
C THR A 386 8.17 -31.60 -0.78
N ALA A 387 9.43 -32.02 -0.87
CA ALA A 387 10.01 -32.98 0.05
C ALA A 387 10.17 -32.30 1.43
N LEU A 388 9.09 -32.18 2.21
CA LEU A 388 9.13 -31.75 3.61
C LEU A 388 8.36 -32.72 4.52
N SER A 389 8.86 -33.95 4.60
CA SER A 389 8.91 -34.62 5.91
C SER A 389 10.19 -34.18 6.61
N GLY A 390 10.11 -33.11 7.39
CA GLY A 390 11.17 -32.63 8.27
C GLY A 390 10.64 -32.39 9.67
#